data_AF-A0A840CQ65-F1
#
_entry.id   AF-A0A840CQ65-F1
#
_cell.length_a   1.000
_cell.length_b   1.000
_cell.length_c   1.000
_cell.angle_alpha   90.00
_cell.angle_beta   90.00
_cell.angle_gamma   90.00
#
_symmetry.space_group_name_H-M   'P 1'
#
loop_
_entity.id
_entity.type
_entity.pdbx_description
1 polymer ?
#
loop_
_entity_poly.entity_id
_entity_poly.type
_entity_poly.pdbx_seq_one_letter_code
_entity_poly.pdbx_strand_id
1 'polypeptide(L)'
;MDYFSIILYNVEAFNSRVQQAPDGTRLNPVQLNGLQGSNLKEVGLKLNEIADKAETYGLYQPIGTLYSFNLLVKSESSNKDGFIVKQNRFFVKGEGEILYNYNHGVMATDPKTAAQNFLNALETMPKLLERYQADNEKLQKDVPVLKEVIEGTWRKEPELKVLKDDLIKLDREIQLSLTPISETEGQAESVPDKTVSTNNQNQSQGKSEASTVQDAPLPNTLQGVKEIMGDRLIIASVGGSPPKVEKKESSKNFKL
;
A
#
# COMPACT_ATOMS: atom_id res chain seq x y z
N MET A 1 19.17 4.78 2.09
CA MET A 1 19.13 4.02 3.36
C MET A 1 17.72 3.50 3.53
N ASP A 2 17.54 2.22 3.85
CA ASP A 2 16.21 1.67 4.16
C ASP A 2 15.74 2.11 5.56
N TYR A 3 14.46 1.88 5.89
CA TYR A 3 13.89 2.27 7.18
C TYR A 3 14.59 1.59 8.37
N PHE A 4 15.00 0.32 8.22
CA PHE A 4 15.69 -0.41 9.29
C PHE A 4 17.03 0.26 9.63
N SER A 5 17.82 0.61 8.62
CA SER A 5 19.11 1.27 8.77
C SER A 5 18.97 2.65 9.42
N ILE A 6 17.91 3.39 9.08
CA ILE A 6 17.63 4.71 9.69
C ILE A 6 17.26 4.56 11.16
N ILE A 7 16.42 3.57 11.52
CA ILE A 7 16.05 3.31 12.91
C ILE A 7 17.28 2.86 13.71
N LEU A 8 18.11 1.97 13.15
CA LEU A 8 19.36 1.53 13.78
C LEU A 8 20.29 2.71 14.07
N TYR A 9 20.50 3.58 13.07
CA TYR A 9 21.28 4.81 13.23
C TYR A 9 20.71 5.71 14.34
N ASN A 10 19.39 5.89 14.40
CA ASN A 10 18.74 6.68 15.45
C ASN A 10 18.93 6.07 16.85
N VAL A 11 18.87 4.74 16.97
CA VAL A 11 19.14 4.01 18.23
C VAL A 11 20.59 4.22 18.68
N GLU A 12 21.56 4.09 17.77
CA GLU A 12 22.98 4.32 18.06
C GLU A 12 23.27 5.78 18.42
N ALA A 13 22.66 6.73 17.70
CA ALA A 13 22.77 8.16 17.99
C ALA A 13 22.19 8.50 19.38
N PHE A 14 21.10 7.87 19.78
CA PHE A 14 20.55 8.04 21.14
C PHE A 14 21.47 7.43 22.19
N ASN A 15 21.91 6.18 22.00
CA ASN A 15 22.78 5.48 22.95
C ASN A 15 24.14 6.16 23.14
N SER A 16 24.68 6.81 22.12
CA SER A 16 25.95 7.57 22.21
C SER A 16 25.82 8.91 22.94
N ARG A 17 24.61 9.45 23.09
CA ARG A 17 24.36 10.78 23.67
C ARG A 17 23.66 10.72 25.03
N VAL A 18 23.02 9.60 25.36
CA VAL A 18 22.25 9.44 26.60
C VAL A 18 23.17 9.59 27.81
N GLN A 19 22.75 10.43 28.75
CA GLN A 19 23.46 10.64 30.00
C GLN A 19 22.83 9.77 31.08
N GLN A 20 23.66 9.19 31.94
CA GLN A 20 23.22 8.34 33.04
C GLN A 20 23.71 8.91 34.37
N ALA A 21 22.88 8.81 35.39
CA ALA A 21 23.26 9.05 36.77
C ALA A 21 24.14 7.88 37.29
N PRO A 22 24.84 8.07 38.43
CA PRO A 22 25.70 7.03 39.01
C PRO A 22 24.98 5.71 39.35
N ASP A 23 23.66 5.74 39.53
CA ASP A 23 22.81 4.58 39.79
C ASP A 23 22.34 3.87 38.50
N GLY A 24 22.76 4.34 37.32
CA GLY A 24 22.34 3.82 36.01
C GLY A 24 21.04 4.41 35.49
N THR A 25 20.38 5.30 36.24
CA THR A 25 19.15 5.97 35.79
C THR A 25 19.48 6.91 34.63
N ARG A 26 18.75 6.81 33.52
CA ARG A 26 18.90 7.76 32.40
C ARG A 26 18.41 9.14 32.80
N LEU A 27 19.24 10.15 32.56
CA LEU A 27 18.88 11.53 32.80
C LEU A 27 17.90 12.02 31.73
N ASN A 28 17.13 13.05 32.09
CA ASN A 28 16.14 13.65 31.20
C ASN A 28 16.40 15.15 31.00
N PRO A 29 17.50 15.55 30.35
CA PRO A 29 17.86 16.96 30.14
C PRO A 29 17.07 17.57 28.98
N VAL A 30 15.73 17.55 29.07
CA VAL A 30 14.85 18.17 28.07
C VAL A 30 15.06 19.68 28.08
N GLN A 31 15.22 20.25 26.89
CA GLN A 31 15.29 21.69 26.68
C GLN A 31 14.06 22.10 25.89
N LEU A 32 13.22 22.97 26.45
CA LEU A 32 12.04 23.51 25.75
C LEU A 32 12.26 24.96 25.36
N ASN A 33 11.73 25.34 24.20
CA ASN A 33 11.78 26.70 23.70
C ASN A 33 11.09 27.65 24.70
N GLY A 34 11.81 28.68 25.14
CA GLY A 34 11.29 29.66 26.09
C GLY A 34 11.24 29.19 27.56
N LEU A 35 11.81 28.04 27.90
CA LEU A 35 12.01 27.60 29.28
C LEU A 35 13.51 27.60 29.63
N GLN A 36 13.87 28.28 30.72
CA GLN A 36 15.26 28.31 31.20
C GLN A 36 15.52 27.11 32.11
N GLY A 37 16.37 26.18 31.66
CA GLY A 37 16.74 24.98 32.41
C GLY A 37 15.84 23.76 32.16
N SER A 38 16.16 22.66 32.85
CA SER A 38 15.55 21.34 32.65
C SER A 38 14.95 20.78 33.94
N ASN A 39 14.34 21.63 34.76
CA ASN A 39 13.63 21.17 35.95
C ASN A 39 12.41 20.33 35.52
N LEU A 40 12.37 19.07 35.94
CA LEU A 40 11.36 18.09 35.53
C LEU A 40 9.92 18.61 35.74
N LYS A 41 9.65 19.28 36.86
CA LYS A 41 8.31 19.80 37.15
C LYS A 41 7.93 20.95 36.21
N GLU A 42 8.86 21.87 35.95
CA GLU A 42 8.63 23.03 35.07
C GLU A 42 8.50 22.61 33.61
N VAL A 43 9.35 21.67 33.16
CA VAL A 43 9.25 21.03 31.84
C VAL A 43 7.87 20.41 31.67
N GLY A 44 7.43 19.61 32.65
CA GLY A 44 6.11 19.00 32.66
C GLY A 44 4.97 20.00 32.54
N LEU A 45 4.97 21.02 33.40
CA LEU A 45 3.97 22.10 33.37
C LEU A 45 3.95 22.82 32.03
N LYS A 46 5.13 23.08 31.44
CA LYS A 46 5.22 23.73 30.13
C LYS A 46 4.66 22.83 29.03
N LEU A 47 4.90 21.52 29.08
CA LEU A 47 4.32 20.56 28.14
C LEU A 47 2.80 20.47 28.27
N ASN A 48 2.27 20.51 29.49
CA ASN A 48 0.83 20.59 29.71
C ASN A 48 0.23 21.86 29.13
N GLU A 49 0.88 23.01 29.35
CA GLU A 49 0.45 24.27 28.73
C GLU A 49 0.43 24.17 27.20
N ILE A 50 1.48 23.60 26.58
CA ILE A 50 1.54 23.40 25.12
C ILE A 50 0.43 22.44 24.69
N ALA A 51 0.17 21.36 25.44
CA ALA A 51 -0.86 20.39 25.12
C ALA A 51 -2.25 21.03 25.08
N ASP A 52 -2.52 21.98 25.98
CA ASP A 52 -3.80 22.69 26.06
C ASP A 52 -3.92 23.81 25.02
N LYS A 53 -2.84 24.55 24.76
CA LYS A 53 -2.91 25.83 24.03
C LYS A 53 -2.39 25.78 22.60
N ALA A 54 -1.58 24.80 22.21
CA ALA A 54 -0.94 24.84 20.90
C ALA A 54 -1.96 24.83 19.74
N GLU A 55 -1.68 25.65 18.73
CA GLU A 55 -2.43 25.74 17.47
C GLU A 55 -1.45 25.60 16.31
N THR A 56 -1.28 24.38 15.82
CA THR A 56 -0.30 24.12 14.76
C THR A 56 -0.91 24.04 13.36
N TYR A 57 -2.24 24.11 13.26
CA TYR A 57 -3.00 23.97 12.01
C TYR A 57 -2.60 22.72 11.20
N GLY A 58 -2.31 21.62 11.91
CA GLY A 58 -1.93 20.33 11.32
C GLY A 58 -0.44 20.21 10.97
N LEU A 59 0.35 21.27 11.14
CA LEU A 59 1.79 21.24 10.88
C LEU A 59 2.57 20.77 12.12
N TYR A 60 3.74 20.18 11.89
CA TYR A 60 4.67 19.88 12.98
C TYR A 60 5.46 21.14 13.35
N GLN A 61 5.40 21.52 14.62
CA GLN A 61 6.10 22.70 15.13
C GLN A 61 7.17 22.29 16.16
N PRO A 62 8.41 22.79 16.04
CA PRO A 62 9.47 22.52 16.98
C PRO A 62 9.24 23.23 18.32
N ILE A 63 9.37 22.49 19.40
CA ILE A 63 9.16 22.97 20.78
C ILE A 63 10.37 22.79 21.69
N GLY A 64 11.41 22.12 21.22
CA GLY A 64 12.61 21.89 22.02
C GLY A 64 13.49 20.76 21.48
N THR A 65 14.42 20.31 22.31
CA THR A 65 15.35 19.22 21.99
C THR A 65 15.61 18.30 23.19
N LEU A 66 15.91 17.04 22.89
CA LEU A 66 16.44 16.07 23.86
C LEU A 66 17.50 15.21 23.16
N TYR A 67 18.73 15.16 23.67
CA TYR A 67 19.84 14.39 23.07
C TYR A 67 20.08 14.68 21.58
N SER A 68 19.91 15.95 21.18
CA SER A 68 19.97 16.45 19.80
C SER A 68 18.86 15.92 18.86
N PHE A 69 17.80 15.33 19.41
CA PHE A 69 16.55 15.07 18.67
C PHE A 69 15.62 16.26 18.82
N ASN A 70 14.93 16.63 17.73
CA ASN A 70 13.94 17.70 17.75
C ASN A 70 12.62 17.21 18.37
N LEU A 71 12.09 17.97 19.31
CA LEU A 71 10.79 17.73 19.93
C LEU A 71 9.75 18.54 19.17
N LEU A 72 8.66 17.88 18.76
CA LEU A 72 7.63 18.47 17.92
C LEU A 72 6.26 18.35 18.58
N VAL A 73 5.38 19.32 18.27
CA VAL A 73 3.95 19.26 18.56
C VAL A 73 3.15 19.42 17.26
N LYS A 74 1.99 18.75 17.19
CA LYS A 74 1.02 18.88 16.10
C LYS A 74 -0.41 18.86 16.65
N SER A 75 -1.23 19.82 16.28
CA SER A 75 -2.67 19.81 16.53
C SER A 75 -3.37 18.88 15.53
N GLU A 76 -4.12 17.92 16.05
CA GLU A 76 -4.99 17.03 15.27
C GLU A 76 -6.45 17.27 15.67
N SER A 77 -7.33 17.28 14.68
CA SER A 77 -8.77 17.43 14.88
C SER A 77 -9.46 16.14 14.47
N SER A 78 -10.31 15.61 15.32
CA SER A 78 -11.14 14.43 15.03
C SER A 78 -12.61 14.77 15.24
N ASN A 79 -13.49 14.18 14.42
CA ASN A 79 -14.93 14.28 14.66
C ASN A 79 -15.35 13.14 15.58
N LYS A 80 -15.87 13.47 16.76
CA LYS A 80 -16.43 12.52 17.71
C LYS A 80 -17.83 12.99 18.07
N ASP A 81 -18.82 12.17 17.75
CA ASP A 81 -20.24 12.44 18.02
C ASP A 81 -20.75 13.77 17.41
N GLY A 82 -20.22 14.16 16.25
CA GLY A 82 -20.55 15.43 15.59
C GLY A 82 -19.76 16.64 16.10
N PHE A 83 -18.96 16.48 17.14
CA PHE A 83 -18.09 17.52 17.69
C PHE A 83 -16.67 17.39 17.17
N ILE A 84 -16.06 18.52 16.78
CA ILE A 84 -14.64 18.56 16.44
C ILE A 84 -13.84 18.62 17.75
N VAL A 85 -13.18 17.51 18.08
CA VAL A 85 -12.26 17.41 19.21
C VAL A 85 -10.86 17.69 18.71
N LYS A 86 -10.26 18.78 19.19
CA LYS A 86 -8.87 19.13 18.94
C LYS A 86 -7.97 18.54 20.01
N GLN A 87 -6.87 17.91 19.62
CA GLN A 87 -5.88 17.34 20.51
C GLN A 87 -4.46 17.58 19.99
N ASN A 88 -3.57 18.01 20.87
CA ASN A 88 -2.16 18.17 20.52
C ASN A 88 -1.40 16.86 20.75
N ARG A 89 -0.65 16.44 19.72
CA ARG A 89 0.19 15.25 19.70
C ARG A 89 1.66 15.62 19.69
N PHE A 90 2.46 14.88 20.44
CA PHE A 90 3.87 15.15 20.67
C PHE A 90 4.77 14.06 20.07
N PHE A 91 5.87 14.49 19.46
CA PHE A 91 6.78 13.61 18.72
C PHE A 91 8.24 13.95 19.00
N VAL A 92 9.10 12.96 18.83
CA VAL A 92 10.54 13.11 18.73
C VAL A 92 10.94 12.79 17.29
N LYS A 93 11.54 13.75 16.61
CA LYS A 93 12.01 13.59 15.23
C LYS A 93 13.45 13.09 15.22
N GLY A 94 13.64 11.88 14.69
CA GLY A 94 14.94 11.32 14.36
C GLY A 94 15.37 11.62 12.92
N GLU A 95 16.49 11.01 12.51
CA GLU A 95 16.97 11.05 11.14
C GLU A 95 15.95 10.40 10.19
N GLY A 96 15.98 10.82 8.91
CA GLY A 96 15.09 10.29 7.89
C GLY A 96 13.60 10.61 8.12
N GLU A 97 13.30 11.70 8.82
CA GLU A 97 11.93 12.18 9.12
C GLU A 97 11.09 11.19 9.95
N ILE A 98 11.71 10.23 10.65
CA ILE A 98 11.00 9.29 11.52
C ILE A 98 10.51 10.02 12.77
N LEU A 99 9.22 9.87 13.06
CA LEU A 99 8.55 10.48 14.21
C LEU A 99 8.23 9.43 15.27
N TYR A 100 8.99 9.44 16.35
CA TYR A 100 8.76 8.61 17.52
C TYR A 100 7.76 9.28 18.46
N ASN A 101 6.92 8.49 19.12
CA ASN A 101 6.00 9.00 20.13
C ASN A 101 5.79 7.96 21.23
N TYR A 102 5.32 8.43 22.37
CA TYR A 102 4.87 7.61 23.48
C TYR A 102 3.38 7.89 23.72
N ASN A 103 2.61 6.87 24.10
CA ASN A 103 1.16 6.97 24.32
C ASN A 103 0.40 7.66 23.17
N HIS A 104 0.72 7.28 21.92
CA HIS A 104 0.17 7.91 20.70
C HIS A 104 0.41 9.43 20.62
N GLY A 105 1.42 9.95 21.30
CA GLY A 105 1.73 11.38 21.38
C GLY A 105 0.83 12.16 22.36
N VAL A 106 0.01 11.50 23.18
CA VAL A 106 -0.80 12.19 24.20
C VAL A 106 0.04 12.49 25.43
N MET A 107 0.11 13.78 25.79
CA MET A 107 0.78 14.23 27.01
C MET A 107 -0.02 13.83 28.26
N ALA A 108 0.65 13.32 29.29
CA ALA A 108 0.04 13.08 30.60
C ALA A 108 -0.31 14.41 31.29
N THR A 109 -1.35 14.43 32.12
CA THR A 109 -1.74 15.63 32.88
C THR A 109 -0.85 15.89 34.10
N ASP A 110 -0.28 14.84 34.69
CA ASP A 110 0.71 14.97 35.76
C ASP A 110 2.05 15.49 35.20
N PRO A 111 2.60 16.61 35.72
CA PRO A 111 3.82 17.21 35.18
C PRO A 111 5.04 16.29 35.20
N LYS A 112 5.22 15.47 36.24
CA LYS A 112 6.38 14.57 36.32
C LYS A 112 6.33 13.52 35.22
N THR A 113 5.15 12.95 35.00
CA THR A 113 4.90 11.98 33.93
C THR A 113 5.01 12.63 32.55
N ALA A 114 4.47 13.83 32.37
CA ALA A 114 4.56 14.59 31.12
C ALA A 114 6.02 14.84 30.70
N ALA A 115 6.87 15.23 31.65
CA ALA A 115 8.27 15.49 31.37
C ALA A 115 9.05 14.25 30.90
N GLN A 116 8.63 13.04 31.30
CA GLN A 116 9.25 11.78 30.86
C GLN A 116 8.81 11.34 29.46
N ASN A 117 7.79 11.97 28.86
CA ASN A 117 7.16 11.51 27.62
C ASN A 117 8.15 11.32 26.46
N PHE A 118 9.08 12.26 26.25
CA PHE A 118 10.04 12.18 25.14
C PHE A 118 11.16 11.18 25.37
N LEU A 119 11.62 11.02 26.62
CA LEU A 119 12.56 9.97 26.96
C LEU A 119 11.90 8.61 26.70
N ASN A 120 10.69 8.39 27.22
CA ASN A 120 9.92 7.17 26.97
C ASN A 120 9.71 6.90 25.47
N ALA A 121 9.49 7.94 24.65
CA ALA A 121 9.37 7.80 23.20
C ALA A 121 10.67 7.28 22.56
N LEU A 122 11.83 7.84 22.95
CA LEU A 122 13.14 7.37 22.49
C LEU A 122 13.43 5.93 22.96
N GLU A 123 12.96 5.55 24.14
CA GLU A 123 13.12 4.19 24.67
C GLU A 123 12.32 3.12 23.92
N THR A 124 11.34 3.52 23.10
CA THR A 124 10.62 2.57 22.24
C THR A 124 11.41 2.17 20.99
N MET A 125 12.45 2.92 20.61
CA MET A 125 13.18 2.69 19.36
C MET A 125 13.83 1.31 19.27
N PRO A 126 14.51 0.77 20.32
CA PRO A 126 15.10 -0.57 20.25
C PRO A 126 14.04 -1.65 20.00
N LYS A 127 12.90 -1.59 20.69
CA LYS A 127 11.80 -2.52 20.48
C LYS A 127 11.21 -2.41 19.07
N LEU A 128 11.14 -1.19 18.52
CA LEU A 128 10.71 -0.98 17.14
C LEU A 128 11.71 -1.60 16.16
N LEU A 129 13.01 -1.41 16.39
CA LEU A 129 14.08 -2.00 15.59
C LEU A 129 14.01 -3.53 15.57
N GLU A 130 13.86 -4.17 16.74
CA GLU A 130 13.69 -5.63 16.87
C GLU A 130 12.48 -6.14 16.07
N ARG A 131 11.36 -5.42 16.11
CA ARG A 131 10.18 -5.77 15.32
C ARG A 131 10.47 -5.72 13.82
N TYR A 132 11.10 -4.65 13.33
CA TYR A 132 11.47 -4.53 11.92
C TYR A 132 12.49 -5.59 11.51
N GLN A 133 13.41 -5.96 12.39
CA GLN A 133 14.33 -7.07 12.15
C GLN A 133 13.57 -8.38 11.93
N ALA A 134 12.66 -8.73 12.84
CA ALA A 134 11.87 -9.96 12.75
C ALA A 134 10.96 -9.98 11.51
N ASP A 135 10.32 -8.85 11.20
CA ASP A 135 9.48 -8.71 10.00
C ASP A 135 10.32 -8.85 8.72
N ASN A 136 11.51 -8.23 8.67
CA ASN A 136 12.44 -8.38 7.54
C ASN A 136 12.93 -9.82 7.39
N GLU A 137 13.30 -10.49 8.48
CA GLU A 137 13.72 -11.90 8.46
C GLU A 137 12.60 -12.82 7.95
N LYS A 138 11.34 -12.51 8.28
CA LYS A 138 10.18 -13.23 7.75
C LYS A 138 10.02 -12.99 6.25
N LEU A 139 10.03 -11.73 5.81
CA LEU A 139 9.86 -11.36 4.41
C LEU A 139 11.00 -11.87 3.52
N GLN A 140 12.24 -11.88 4.02
CA GLN A 140 13.39 -12.40 3.28
C GLN A 140 13.25 -13.88 2.91
N LYS A 141 12.51 -14.68 3.69
CA LYS A 141 12.23 -16.09 3.37
C LYS A 141 11.27 -16.23 2.19
N ASP A 142 10.37 -15.28 2.00
CA ASP A 142 9.38 -15.30 0.92
C ASP A 142 9.97 -14.81 -0.41
N VAL A 143 11.01 -13.98 -0.38
CA VAL A 143 11.69 -13.45 -1.57
C VAL A 143 12.11 -14.54 -2.58
N PRO A 144 12.85 -15.61 -2.21
CA PRO A 144 13.24 -16.63 -3.19
C PRO A 144 12.04 -17.39 -3.77
N VAL A 145 11.00 -17.64 -2.97
CA VAL A 145 9.78 -18.32 -3.43
C VAL A 145 9.05 -17.46 -4.45
N LEU A 146 8.87 -16.17 -4.17
CA LEU A 146 8.23 -15.24 -5.09
C LEU A 146 9.05 -15.06 -6.37
N LYS A 147 10.38 -15.06 -6.26
CA LYS A 147 11.28 -15.02 -7.41
C LYS A 147 11.11 -16.25 -8.30
N GLU A 148 11.04 -17.46 -7.72
CA GLU A 148 10.75 -18.70 -8.45
C GLU A 148 9.41 -18.63 -9.17
N VAL A 149 8.37 -18.09 -8.53
CA VAL A 149 7.04 -17.94 -9.16
C VAL A 149 7.08 -17.00 -10.36
N ILE A 150 7.86 -15.91 -10.29
CA ILE A 150 7.99 -14.95 -11.39
C ILE A 150 8.82 -15.52 -12.54
N GLU A 151 9.89 -16.25 -12.22
CA GLU A 151 10.80 -16.84 -13.21
C GLU A 151 10.26 -18.17 -13.77
N GLY A 152 9.28 -18.77 -13.10
CA GLY A 152 8.66 -20.02 -13.49
C GLY A 152 7.75 -19.88 -14.72
N THR A 153 7.91 -20.79 -15.68
CA THR A 153 6.99 -20.93 -16.80
C THR A 153 5.68 -21.58 -16.35
N TRP A 154 4.55 -21.08 -16.83
CA TRP A 154 3.25 -21.63 -16.47
C TRP A 154 3.10 -23.05 -17.02
N ARG A 155 2.90 -24.04 -16.14
CA ARG A 155 2.94 -25.47 -16.53
C ARG A 155 1.90 -25.87 -17.58
N LYS A 156 0.80 -25.11 -17.69
CA LYS A 156 -0.27 -25.33 -18.67
C LYS A 156 -0.10 -24.54 -19.96
N GLU A 157 0.99 -23.79 -20.10
CA GLU A 157 1.30 -23.05 -21.33
C GLU A 157 1.38 -23.96 -22.56
N PRO A 158 2.01 -25.16 -22.52
CA PRO A 158 2.02 -26.05 -23.69
C PRO A 158 0.62 -26.60 -24.03
N GLU A 159 -0.16 -27.00 -23.02
CA GLU A 159 -1.53 -27.50 -23.20
C GLU A 159 -2.43 -26.40 -23.80
N LEU A 160 -2.31 -25.17 -23.29
CA LEU A 160 -3.04 -24.02 -23.81
C LEU A 160 -2.65 -23.72 -25.27
N LYS A 161 -1.36 -23.84 -25.62
CA LYS A 161 -0.90 -23.67 -26.99
C LYS A 161 -1.55 -24.69 -27.93
N VAL A 162 -1.60 -25.96 -27.54
CA VAL A 162 -2.25 -27.02 -28.34
C VAL A 162 -3.74 -26.71 -28.53
N LEU A 163 -4.47 -26.37 -27.46
CA LEU A 163 -5.89 -26.02 -27.57
C LEU A 163 -6.13 -24.81 -28.49
N LYS A 164 -5.23 -23.82 -28.46
CA LYS A 164 -5.30 -22.66 -29.36
C LYS A 164 -5.08 -23.06 -30.81
N ASP A 165 -4.11 -23.93 -31.08
CA ASP A 165 -3.84 -24.41 -32.43
C ASP A 165 -5.02 -25.23 -32.98
N ASP A 166 -5.64 -26.07 -32.15
CA ASP A 166 -6.81 -26.87 -32.54
C ASP A 166 -8.05 -26.00 -32.77
N LEU A 167 -8.26 -24.94 -31.99
CA LEU A 167 -9.30 -23.95 -32.22
C LEU A 167 -9.15 -23.28 -33.61
N ILE A 168 -7.94 -22.86 -33.97
CA ILE A 168 -7.65 -22.23 -35.27
C ILE A 168 -7.92 -23.19 -36.43
N LYS A 169 -7.55 -24.48 -36.28
CA LYS A 169 -7.84 -25.50 -37.29
C LYS A 169 -9.34 -25.68 -37.48
N LEU A 170 -10.09 -25.80 -36.39
CA LEU A 170 -11.54 -25.98 -36.43
C LEU A 170 -12.22 -24.78 -37.08
N ASP A 171 -11.79 -23.55 -36.75
CA ASP A 171 -12.31 -22.34 -37.37
C ASP A 171 -12.06 -22.32 -38.88
N ARG A 172 -10.85 -22.69 -39.33
CA ARG A 172 -10.53 -22.80 -40.76
C ARG A 172 -11.36 -23.86 -41.47
N GLU A 173 -11.59 -25.01 -40.85
CA GLU A 173 -12.41 -26.08 -41.40
C GLU A 173 -13.88 -25.63 -41.55
N ILE A 174 -14.41 -24.93 -40.55
CA ILE A 174 -15.74 -24.31 -40.61
C ILE A 174 -15.81 -23.31 -41.77
N GLN A 175 -14.85 -22.40 -41.90
CA GLN A 175 -14.83 -21.41 -43.00
C GLN A 175 -14.80 -22.09 -44.38
N LEU A 176 -13.97 -23.12 -44.56
CA LEU A 176 -13.91 -23.88 -45.81
C LEU A 176 -15.22 -24.63 -46.09
N SER A 177 -15.86 -25.21 -45.07
CA SER A 177 -17.15 -25.88 -45.22
C SER A 177 -18.29 -24.92 -45.61
N LEU A 178 -18.16 -23.64 -45.25
CA LEU A 178 -19.12 -22.59 -45.57
C LEU A 178 -18.81 -21.86 -46.88
N THR A 179 -17.66 -22.09 -47.51
CA THR A 179 -17.41 -21.57 -48.87
C THR A 179 -18.30 -22.31 -49.88
N PRO A 180 -19.11 -21.60 -50.68
CA PRO A 180 -20.03 -22.24 -51.61
C PRO A 180 -19.26 -23.05 -52.66
N ILE A 181 -19.64 -24.32 -52.83
CA ILE A 181 -19.13 -25.19 -53.89
C ILE A 181 -19.45 -24.49 -55.22
N SER A 182 -18.44 -23.88 -55.84
CA SER A 182 -18.57 -23.38 -57.19
C SER A 182 -18.60 -24.60 -58.12
N GLU A 183 -19.81 -25.05 -58.44
CA GLU A 183 -20.07 -25.93 -59.56
C GLU A 183 -19.41 -25.34 -60.81
N THR A 184 -18.35 -25.98 -61.31
CA THR A 184 -17.85 -25.74 -62.66
C THR A 184 -17.37 -27.06 -63.26
N GLU A 185 -18.33 -27.86 -63.73
CA GLU A 185 -18.13 -28.64 -64.96
C GLU A 185 -18.70 -27.81 -66.14
N GLY A 186 -17.84 -27.44 -67.08
CA GLY A 186 -18.23 -27.27 -68.50
C GLY A 186 -18.41 -25.86 -69.09
N GLN A 187 -17.40 -25.45 -69.89
CA GLN A 187 -17.43 -24.51 -71.05
C GLN A 187 -17.76 -23.02 -70.78
N ALA A 188 -17.17 -22.00 -71.41
CA ALA A 188 -16.37 -21.85 -72.63
C ALA A 188 -15.45 -20.60 -72.52
N GLU A 189 -14.60 -20.44 -73.55
CA GLU A 189 -13.52 -19.49 -73.78
C GLU A 189 -13.76 -18.00 -73.46
N SER A 190 -12.68 -17.33 -72.99
CA SER A 190 -12.06 -16.12 -73.57
C SER A 190 -11.46 -15.18 -72.50
N VAL A 191 -10.20 -14.80 -72.71
CA VAL A 191 -9.47 -13.68 -72.06
C VAL A 191 -9.57 -12.53 -73.09
N PRO A 192 -9.66 -11.21 -72.77
CA PRO A 192 -8.83 -10.56 -71.74
C PRO A 192 -9.35 -9.24 -71.06
N ASP A 193 -8.67 -8.92 -69.95
CA ASP A 193 -8.19 -7.60 -69.48
C ASP A 193 -9.11 -6.42 -69.11
N LYS A 194 -8.67 -5.72 -68.05
CA LYS A 194 -8.97 -4.33 -67.62
C LYS A 194 -10.42 -3.94 -67.24
N THR A 195 -10.62 -3.53 -65.99
CA THR A 195 -10.61 -2.11 -65.59
C THR A 195 -11.06 -1.91 -64.13
N VAL A 196 -10.60 -0.79 -63.61
CA VAL A 196 -10.57 -0.30 -62.23
C VAL A 196 -11.85 0.47 -61.87
N SER A 197 -12.21 0.44 -60.58
CA SER A 197 -13.10 1.38 -59.86
C SER A 197 -14.61 1.31 -60.21
N THR A 198 -15.59 1.65 -59.36
CA THR A 198 -15.62 2.59 -58.25
C THR A 198 -16.91 2.37 -57.43
N ASN A 199 -16.82 2.61 -56.12
CA ASN A 199 -17.76 3.37 -55.27
C ASN A 199 -19.26 3.01 -55.10
N ASN A 200 -19.57 2.90 -53.80
CA ASN A 200 -20.65 3.55 -53.05
C ASN A 200 -22.10 3.06 -53.28
N GLN A 201 -22.78 2.64 -52.21
CA GLN A 201 -23.50 3.57 -51.32
C GLN A 201 -24.08 2.84 -50.10
N ASN A 202 -24.13 3.58 -48.99
CA ASN A 202 -24.63 3.18 -47.69
C ASN A 202 -26.17 3.23 -47.59
N GLN A 203 -26.63 2.56 -46.52
CA GLN A 203 -27.87 2.70 -45.75
C GLN A 203 -29.09 1.85 -46.13
N SER A 204 -29.36 0.84 -45.30
CA SER A 204 -30.59 0.77 -44.50
C SER A 204 -30.41 -0.19 -43.30
N GLN A 205 -31.06 0.14 -42.19
CA GLN A 205 -30.90 -0.39 -40.83
C GLN A 205 -31.42 -1.82 -40.65
N GLY A 206 -30.76 -2.61 -39.78
CA GLY A 206 -31.33 -3.89 -39.32
C GLY A 206 -30.41 -4.82 -38.53
N LYS A 207 -29.89 -4.36 -37.37
CA LYS A 207 -29.66 -5.15 -36.13
C LYS A 207 -29.17 -6.63 -36.28
N SER A 208 -27.86 -6.87 -36.22
CA SER A 208 -27.23 -8.04 -35.57
C SER A 208 -25.76 -7.76 -35.29
N GLU A 209 -25.33 -7.97 -34.05
CA GLU A 209 -23.96 -7.74 -33.58
C GLU A 209 -23.03 -8.88 -34.05
N ALA A 210 -22.33 -8.66 -35.16
CA ALA A 210 -21.07 -9.31 -35.53
C ALA A 210 -20.53 -8.49 -36.71
N SER A 211 -19.42 -7.77 -36.65
CA SER A 211 -18.06 -8.31 -36.53
C SER A 211 -17.10 -7.13 -36.56
N THR A 212 -15.98 -7.17 -35.84
CA THR A 212 -14.65 -6.92 -36.42
C THR A 212 -13.60 -7.17 -35.34
N VAL A 213 -12.88 -8.28 -35.43
CA VAL A 213 -11.50 -8.33 -34.95
C VAL A 213 -10.67 -8.77 -36.12
N GLN A 214 -9.88 -7.81 -36.60
CA GLN A 214 -8.86 -7.95 -37.62
C GLN A 214 -7.82 -9.00 -37.20
N ASP A 215 -7.17 -9.60 -38.20
CA ASP A 215 -5.99 -10.48 -38.11
C ASP A 215 -4.80 -9.81 -37.39
N ALA A 216 -4.90 -9.59 -36.09
CA ALA A 216 -3.79 -9.18 -35.24
C ALA A 216 -3.31 -10.38 -34.40
N PRO A 217 -1.99 -10.65 -34.34
CA PRO A 217 -1.45 -11.70 -33.47
C PRO A 217 -1.82 -11.39 -32.02
N LEU A 218 -2.51 -12.31 -31.35
CA LEU A 218 -2.82 -12.19 -29.93
C LEU A 218 -1.51 -12.10 -29.10
N PRO A 219 -1.40 -11.14 -28.16
CA PRO A 219 -0.18 -10.89 -27.41
C PRO A 219 0.12 -12.01 -26.43
N ASN A 220 1.41 -12.33 -26.29
CA ASN A 220 1.91 -13.42 -25.43
C ASN A 220 2.10 -13.01 -23.96
N THR A 221 1.64 -11.80 -23.59
CA THR A 221 1.79 -11.24 -22.24
C THR A 221 0.42 -10.88 -21.67
N LEU A 222 0.20 -11.16 -20.38
CA LEU A 222 -1.07 -10.90 -19.68
C LEU A 222 -1.53 -9.44 -19.78
N GLN A 223 -0.59 -8.50 -19.86
CA GLN A 223 -0.89 -7.08 -20.03
C GLN A 223 -1.53 -6.78 -21.40
N GLY A 224 -1.03 -7.40 -22.47
CA GLY A 224 -1.62 -7.27 -23.80
C GLY A 224 -2.98 -7.97 -23.92
N VAL A 225 -3.19 -9.07 -23.19
CA VAL A 225 -4.51 -9.75 -23.15
C VAL A 225 -5.55 -8.88 -22.45
N LYS A 226 -5.15 -8.16 -21.38
CA LYS A 226 -6.01 -7.20 -20.68
C LYS A 226 -6.41 -5.99 -21.55
N GLU A 227 -5.50 -5.49 -22.39
CA GLU A 227 -5.81 -4.38 -23.30
C GLU A 227 -6.82 -4.76 -24.39
N ILE A 228 -6.76 -6.00 -24.89
CA ILE A 228 -7.67 -6.46 -25.94
C ILE A 228 -9.05 -6.82 -25.39
N MET A 229 -9.11 -7.44 -24.20
CA MET A 229 -10.37 -7.94 -23.64
C MET A 229 -11.06 -6.93 -22.71
N GLY A 230 -10.36 -5.87 -22.27
CA GLY A 230 -10.88 -4.83 -21.40
C GLY A 230 -11.60 -5.41 -20.16
N ASP A 231 -12.81 -4.93 -19.91
CA ASP A 231 -13.63 -5.31 -18.75
C ASP A 231 -14.23 -6.73 -18.83
N ARG A 232 -14.05 -7.45 -19.95
CA ARG A 232 -14.53 -8.83 -20.10
C ARG A 232 -13.60 -9.86 -19.44
N LEU A 233 -12.40 -9.44 -19.03
CA LEU A 233 -11.43 -10.32 -18.39
C LEU A 233 -11.66 -10.35 -16.86
N ILE A 234 -12.35 -11.38 -16.36
CA ILE A 234 -12.52 -11.59 -14.91
C ILE A 234 -11.38 -12.46 -14.38
N ILE A 235 -10.47 -11.86 -13.63
CA ILE A 235 -9.42 -12.59 -12.90
C ILE A 235 -9.99 -13.00 -11.53
N ALA A 236 -10.38 -14.26 -11.38
CA ALA A 236 -10.78 -14.80 -10.08
C ALA A 236 -9.53 -15.03 -9.22
N SER A 237 -9.40 -14.28 -8.11
CA SER A 237 -8.39 -14.56 -7.10
C SER A 237 -8.73 -15.87 -6.37
N VAL A 238 -7.86 -16.86 -6.40
CA VAL A 238 -7.97 -18.04 -5.52
C VAL A 238 -7.78 -17.56 -4.08
N GLY A 239 -8.86 -17.60 -3.31
CA GLY A 239 -8.98 -16.97 -2.02
C GLY A 239 -8.16 -17.62 -0.91
N GLY A 240 -7.57 -16.75 -0.08
CA GLY A 240 -7.19 -17.05 1.29
C GLY A 240 -7.63 -15.87 2.18
N SER A 241 -8.79 -16.00 2.82
CA SER A 241 -9.17 -15.18 3.97
C SER A 241 -9.94 -16.05 4.96
N PRO A 242 -9.60 -16.03 6.25
CA PRO A 242 -10.21 -16.89 7.26
C PRO A 242 -11.64 -16.45 7.62
N PRO A 243 -12.49 -17.36 8.13
CA PRO A 243 -13.90 -17.07 8.35
C PRO A 243 -14.12 -16.05 9.48
N LYS A 244 -15.03 -15.10 9.23
CA LYS A 244 -15.61 -14.20 10.25
C LYS A 244 -16.43 -15.02 11.25
N VAL A 245 -16.08 -14.93 12.52
CA VAL A 245 -16.90 -15.42 13.64
C VAL A 245 -17.96 -14.36 13.94
N GLU A 246 -19.23 -14.68 13.67
CA GLU A 246 -20.38 -13.90 14.13
C GLU A 246 -20.51 -14.05 15.67
N LYS A 247 -20.46 -12.93 16.39
CA LYS A 247 -20.82 -12.89 17.82
C LYS A 247 -22.33 -13.00 17.94
N LYS A 248 -22.79 -14.16 18.39
CA LYS A 248 -24.15 -14.38 18.88
C LYS A 248 -24.28 -13.72 20.26
N GLU A 249 -25.04 -12.63 20.35
CA GLU A 249 -25.51 -12.09 21.62
C GLU A 249 -26.31 -13.18 22.35
N SER A 250 -25.88 -13.50 23.57
CA SER A 250 -26.65 -14.31 24.50
C SER A 250 -27.01 -13.43 25.69
N SER A 251 -28.19 -12.84 25.61
CA SER A 251 -28.89 -12.25 26.74
C SER A 251 -29.23 -13.35 27.74
N LYS A 252 -28.50 -13.38 28.86
CA LYS A 252 -28.91 -14.11 30.07
C LYS A 252 -29.37 -13.11 31.12
N ASN A 253 -30.68 -13.11 31.35
CA ASN A 253 -31.30 -12.64 32.57
C ASN A 253 -30.68 -13.35 33.78
N PHE A 254 -30.25 -12.59 34.79
CA PHE A 254 -30.09 -13.07 36.15
C PHE A 254 -30.85 -12.13 37.09
N LYS A 255 -31.89 -12.67 37.75
CA LYS A 255 -32.46 -12.15 38.99
C LYS A 255 -31.60 -12.68 40.14
N LEU A 256 -31.05 -11.80 40.96
CA LEU A 256 -31.53 -11.49 42.33
C LEU A 256 -30.74 -10.28 42.85
#